data_AF-Q966A3-F1
#
_entry.id   AF-Q966A3-F1
#
_cell.length_a   1.000
_cell.length_b   1.000
_cell.length_c   1.000
_cell.angle_alpha   90.00
_cell.angle_beta   90.00
_cell.angle_gamma   90.00
#
_symmetry.space_group_name_H-M   'P 1'
#
loop_
_entity.id
_entity.type
_entity.pdbx_description
1 polymer ?
#
loop_
_entity_poly.entity_id
_entity_poly.type
_entity_poly.pdbx_seq_one_letter_code
_entity_poly.pdbx_strand_id
1 'polypeptide(L)'
;MGHAHSSSSNGSSQITANPHDEKTKEKVEKLFRQNNRTNRSRSLDNRTQEKLPNRPVGSSHSARFPKTRHIPVPLQGPRKSEEGPNGSISGLSRDDKRIIETCWFKCSQKQLRKCSCDMFWDILHTDEDILRLFRLDHVAPNRLKDNDYFKSHASNLALVLNLVVTNLQDNFDQAQDALQALGYQHLHLIDRTHFQTMYWDIFTDCFERNPPPSFKKGAEREVWSRMILFIMGQMKTGYQRAIQEEKCERLSVPLLM
;
A
#
# COMPACT_ATOMS: atom_id res chain seq x y z
N MET A 1 65.80 -22.87 -20.85
CA MET A 1 65.72 -21.69 -19.96
C MET A 1 64.85 -20.65 -20.66
N GLY A 2 63.86 -20.06 -19.97
CA GLY A 2 62.97 -18.99 -20.49
C GLY A 2 61.55 -19.47 -20.83
N HIS A 3 60.61 -19.48 -19.86
CA HIS A 3 59.57 -18.46 -19.59
C HIS A 3 58.42 -18.47 -20.62
N ALA A 4 57.34 -19.22 -20.42
CA ALA A 4 56.18 -19.02 -19.52
C ALA A 4 55.23 -17.90 -19.99
N HIS A 5 54.15 -18.31 -20.67
CA HIS A 5 52.96 -17.50 -20.95
C HIS A 5 51.85 -17.89 -19.97
N SER A 6 51.34 -16.91 -19.21
CA SER A 6 50.16 -17.06 -18.34
C SER A 6 49.00 -16.29 -18.96
N SER A 7 47.99 -17.01 -19.43
CA SER A 7 46.71 -16.45 -19.89
C SER A 7 45.73 -16.42 -18.71
N SER A 8 45.23 -15.24 -18.36
CA SER A 8 44.17 -15.08 -17.36
C SER A 8 42.81 -15.36 -17.97
N SER A 9 42.03 -16.25 -17.36
CA SER A 9 40.64 -16.53 -17.69
C SER A 9 39.70 -15.61 -16.90
N ASN A 10 38.89 -14.84 -17.62
CA ASN A 10 37.75 -14.11 -17.06
C ASN A 10 36.64 -15.11 -16.71
N GLY A 11 36.36 -15.27 -15.41
CA GLY A 11 35.19 -15.96 -14.92
C GLY A 11 33.96 -15.05 -14.95
N SER A 12 33.08 -15.26 -15.92
CA SER A 12 31.73 -14.66 -15.93
C SER A 12 30.87 -15.36 -14.88
N SER A 13 30.61 -14.68 -13.76
CA SER A 13 29.58 -15.10 -12.80
C SER A 13 28.20 -14.84 -13.40
N GLN A 14 27.58 -15.91 -13.93
CA GLN A 14 26.14 -15.93 -14.22
C GLN A 14 25.38 -15.85 -12.89
N ILE A 15 24.78 -14.69 -12.62
CA ILE A 15 23.81 -14.50 -11.55
C ILE A 15 22.53 -15.23 -11.99
N THR A 16 22.33 -16.44 -11.47
CA THR A 16 21.09 -17.20 -11.67
C THR A 16 19.97 -16.52 -10.88
N ALA A 17 19.05 -15.86 -11.58
CA ALA A 17 17.84 -15.31 -10.99
C ALA A 17 17.02 -16.43 -10.33
N ASN A 18 16.57 -16.18 -9.09
CA ASN A 18 15.87 -17.16 -8.27
C ASN A 18 14.45 -17.36 -8.85
N PRO A 19 14.01 -18.58 -9.20
CA PRO A 19 12.71 -18.82 -9.85
C PRO A 19 11.47 -18.41 -9.02
N HIS A 20 11.67 -18.02 -7.76
CA HIS A 20 10.62 -17.47 -6.89
C HIS A 20 10.32 -15.98 -7.18
N ASP A 21 11.31 -15.22 -7.66
CA ASP A 21 11.16 -13.79 -7.98
C ASP A 21 10.32 -13.59 -9.23
N GLU A 22 10.48 -14.45 -10.24
CA GLU A 22 9.69 -14.37 -11.48
C GLU A 22 8.20 -14.60 -11.24
N LYS A 23 7.82 -15.57 -10.38
CA LYS A 23 6.41 -15.84 -10.07
C LYS A 23 5.74 -14.69 -9.32
N THR A 24 6.49 -13.98 -8.48
CA THR A 24 5.96 -12.85 -7.70
C THR A 24 5.82 -11.62 -8.59
N LYS A 25 6.82 -11.34 -9.44
CA LYS A 25 6.73 -10.32 -10.49
C LYS A 25 5.53 -10.59 -11.41
N GLU A 26 5.30 -11.83 -11.82
CA GLU A 26 4.16 -12.20 -12.65
C GLU A 26 2.81 -11.99 -11.93
N LYS A 27 2.69 -12.29 -10.63
CA LYS A 27 1.46 -12.05 -9.86
C LYS A 27 1.16 -10.55 -9.71
N VAL A 28 2.18 -9.76 -9.35
CA VAL A 28 2.05 -8.30 -9.25
C VAL A 28 1.69 -7.73 -10.62
N GLU A 29 2.40 -8.13 -11.67
CA GLU A 29 2.13 -7.69 -13.04
C GLU A 29 0.73 -8.13 -13.54
N LYS A 30 0.26 -9.33 -13.19
CA LYS A 30 -1.12 -9.79 -13.48
C LYS A 30 -2.17 -8.89 -12.81
N LEU A 31 -1.98 -8.52 -11.54
CA LEU A 31 -2.87 -7.59 -10.84
C LEU A 31 -2.94 -6.23 -11.58
N PHE A 32 -1.82 -5.74 -12.11
CA PHE A 32 -1.78 -4.48 -12.87
C PHE A 32 -2.31 -4.57 -14.31
N ARG A 33 -2.06 -5.67 -15.04
CA ARG A 33 -2.62 -5.89 -16.38
C ARG A 33 -4.15 -5.92 -16.34
N GLN A 34 -4.73 -6.41 -15.24
CA GLN A 34 -6.18 -6.40 -15.03
C GLN A 34 -6.74 -4.98 -14.83
N ASN A 35 -5.98 -4.09 -14.18
CA ASN A 35 -6.33 -2.66 -13.97
C ASN A 35 -6.26 -1.85 -15.29
N ASN A 36 -5.24 -2.06 -16.13
CA ASN A 36 -5.15 -1.38 -17.43
C ASN A 36 -6.24 -1.81 -18.43
N ARG A 37 -6.69 -3.07 -18.37
CA ARG A 37 -7.82 -3.55 -19.21
C ARG A 37 -9.17 -2.94 -18.79
N THR A 38 -9.37 -2.64 -17.51
CA THR A 38 -10.62 -2.01 -17.05
C THR A 38 -10.70 -0.53 -17.46
N ASN A 39 -9.56 0.15 -17.62
CA ASN A 39 -9.50 1.55 -18.08
C ASN A 39 -9.72 1.75 -19.58
N ARG A 40 -9.36 0.79 -20.42
CA ARG A 40 -9.54 0.91 -21.89
C ARG A 40 -10.93 0.53 -22.39
N SER A 41 -11.73 -0.18 -21.60
CA SER A 41 -12.95 -0.83 -22.11
C SER A 41 -14.25 -0.04 -21.92
N ARG A 42 -14.19 1.24 -21.50
CA ARG A 42 -15.40 1.96 -21.04
C ARG A 42 -15.63 3.35 -21.64
N SER A 43 -15.06 3.62 -22.82
CA SER A 43 -15.28 4.88 -23.55
C SER A 43 -16.61 4.96 -24.32
N LEU A 44 -17.48 3.95 -24.25
CA LEU A 44 -18.75 3.91 -24.97
C LEU A 44 -19.76 3.17 -24.08
N ASP A 45 -20.60 3.92 -23.36
CA ASP A 45 -21.92 3.50 -22.84
C ASP A 45 -22.23 4.32 -21.57
N ASN A 46 -22.95 5.43 -21.74
CA ASN A 46 -23.89 5.95 -20.75
C ASN A 46 -24.69 7.11 -21.38
N ARG A 47 -25.68 6.73 -22.18
CA ARG A 47 -26.75 7.61 -22.62
C ARG A 47 -28.04 7.12 -21.95
N THR A 48 -28.77 8.06 -21.35
CA THR A 48 -30.20 8.01 -21.00
C THR A 48 -30.66 7.06 -19.87
N GLN A 49 -30.95 7.61 -18.68
CA GLN A 49 -32.35 7.74 -18.22
C GLN A 49 -32.51 8.65 -17.00
N GLU A 50 -33.48 9.56 -17.12
CA GLU A 50 -33.92 10.56 -16.16
C GLU A 50 -34.99 10.03 -15.17
N LYS A 51 -35.29 10.88 -14.17
CA LYS A 51 -36.49 11.02 -13.32
C LYS A 51 -36.57 10.15 -12.06
N LEU A 52 -36.96 10.62 -10.88
CA LEU A 52 -37.29 11.90 -10.23
C LEU A 52 -37.39 11.59 -8.69
N PRO A 53 -37.50 12.60 -7.79
CA PRO A 53 -37.17 12.50 -6.35
C PRO A 53 -38.39 12.45 -5.39
N ASN A 54 -38.18 12.15 -4.09
CA ASN A 54 -38.77 12.91 -2.96
C ASN A 54 -38.27 12.48 -1.54
N ARG A 55 -37.82 13.51 -0.82
CA ARG A 55 -37.66 13.84 0.64
C ARG A 55 -38.59 13.17 1.70
N PRO A 56 -38.48 13.47 3.03
CA PRO A 56 -37.30 13.68 3.92
C PRO A 56 -37.50 13.23 5.41
N VAL A 57 -36.43 13.40 6.22
CA VAL A 57 -36.25 13.51 7.71
C VAL A 57 -37.32 13.07 8.73
N GLY A 58 -36.86 12.32 9.74
CA GLY A 58 -37.46 12.20 11.08
C GLY A 58 -36.39 12.10 12.19
N SER A 59 -36.46 13.04 13.14
CA SER A 59 -35.78 13.10 14.46
C SER A 59 -36.20 11.92 15.37
N SER A 60 -35.66 11.57 16.55
CA SER A 60 -34.92 12.24 17.62
C SER A 60 -34.60 11.20 18.72
N HIS A 61 -33.81 11.60 19.74
CA HIS A 61 -33.63 11.01 21.09
C HIS A 61 -32.66 9.82 21.24
N SER A 62 -31.48 10.00 21.87
CA SER A 62 -31.18 10.29 23.30
C SER A 62 -31.21 9.04 24.20
N ALA A 63 -30.01 8.54 24.54
CA ALA A 63 -29.76 7.77 25.76
C ALA A 63 -28.31 8.00 26.22
N ARG A 64 -28.17 8.66 27.38
CA ARG A 64 -26.94 8.72 28.21
C ARG A 64 -26.81 7.42 29.01
N PHE A 65 -25.60 7.00 29.38
CA PHE A 65 -25.26 6.24 30.61
C PHE A 65 -23.70 6.05 30.70
N PRO A 66 -23.08 5.75 31.87
CA PRO A 66 -22.42 6.72 32.75
C PRO A 66 -20.90 6.47 33.03
N LYS A 67 -20.27 7.42 33.75
CA LYS A 67 -18.90 7.38 34.31
C LYS A 67 -18.78 6.40 35.48
N THR A 68 -17.65 5.67 35.56
CA THR A 68 -16.89 5.09 36.70
C THR A 68 -16.35 3.70 36.29
N ARG A 69 -15.14 3.22 36.60
CA ARG A 69 -14.19 3.38 37.72
C ARG A 69 -12.79 2.97 37.24
N HIS A 70 -11.77 3.47 37.96
CA HIS A 70 -10.34 3.13 37.84
C HIS A 70 -10.06 1.62 37.77
N ILE A 71 -9.14 1.23 36.88
CA ILE A 71 -8.41 -0.04 36.93
C ILE A 71 -6.91 0.30 37.01
N PRO A 72 -6.14 -0.23 37.97
CA PRO A 72 -4.71 0.06 38.11
C PRO A 72 -3.90 -0.57 36.97
N VAL A 73 -2.94 0.20 36.46
CA VAL A 73 -1.93 -0.23 35.48
C VAL A 73 -0.90 -1.14 36.17
N PRO A 74 -0.61 -2.34 35.65
CA PRO A 74 0.59 -3.07 36.04
C PRO A 74 1.80 -2.47 35.32
N LEU A 75 2.76 -2.02 36.12
CA LEU A 75 4.14 -1.70 35.73
C LEU A 75 4.71 -2.89 34.91
N GLN A 76 4.86 -2.74 33.59
CA GLN A 76 5.66 -3.68 32.80
C GLN A 76 7.08 -3.14 32.69
N GLY A 77 8.00 -3.87 33.33
CA GLY A 77 9.44 -3.68 33.20
C GLY A 77 9.94 -3.96 31.78
N PRO A 78 11.23 -3.71 31.52
CA PRO A 78 11.80 -3.72 30.17
C PRO A 78 11.82 -5.16 29.65
N ARG A 79 10.93 -5.47 28.70
CA ARG A 79 10.98 -6.72 27.94
C ARG A 79 12.17 -6.65 26.98
N LYS A 80 13.27 -7.30 27.35
CA LYS A 80 14.28 -7.77 26.40
C LYS A 80 13.64 -8.85 25.54
N SER A 81 13.06 -8.46 24.42
CA SER A 81 12.54 -9.39 23.42
C SER A 81 13.59 -9.54 22.33
N GLU A 82 14.03 -10.77 22.12
CA GLU A 82 14.97 -11.18 21.08
C GLU A 82 14.49 -10.70 19.70
N GLU A 83 15.11 -9.63 19.21
CA GLU A 83 14.94 -9.14 17.84
C GLU A 83 15.68 -10.08 16.91
N GLY A 84 14.95 -11.03 16.31
CA GLY A 84 15.41 -11.67 15.08
C GLY A 84 15.62 -10.62 13.97
N PRO A 85 16.44 -10.93 12.94
CA PRO A 85 16.87 -9.95 11.92
C PRO A 85 15.73 -9.22 11.20
N ASN A 86 14.51 -9.76 11.22
CA ASN A 86 13.34 -9.15 10.57
C ASN A 86 12.67 -8.04 11.41
N GLY A 87 12.97 -7.98 12.71
CA GLY A 87 12.45 -6.94 13.62
C GLY A 87 13.03 -5.56 13.32
N SER A 88 14.32 -5.50 12.96
CA SER A 88 15.02 -4.23 12.69
C SER A 88 14.56 -3.56 11.39
N ILE A 89 14.20 -4.35 10.37
CA ILE A 89 13.80 -3.82 9.06
C ILE A 89 12.34 -3.35 9.08
N SER A 90 11.46 -4.09 9.77
CA SER A 90 10.04 -3.73 9.84
C SER A 90 9.70 -2.73 10.93
N GLY A 91 10.50 -2.66 12.00
CA GLY A 91 10.08 -2.02 13.25
C GLY A 91 8.92 -2.75 13.97
N LEU A 92 8.60 -3.98 13.54
CA LEU A 92 7.54 -4.81 14.11
C LEU A 92 8.14 -6.02 14.83
N SER A 93 7.87 -6.12 16.13
CA SER A 93 8.20 -7.32 16.91
C SER A 93 7.32 -8.50 16.49
N ARG A 94 7.72 -9.71 16.90
CA ARG A 94 6.93 -10.93 16.70
C ARG A 94 5.53 -10.81 17.32
N ASP A 95 5.42 -10.16 18.47
CA ASP A 95 4.13 -9.90 19.13
C ASP A 95 3.27 -8.92 18.33
N ASP A 96 3.86 -7.87 17.75
CA ASP A 96 3.13 -6.92 16.90
C ASP A 96 2.55 -7.60 15.67
N LYS A 97 3.37 -8.42 14.99
CA LYS A 97 2.95 -9.21 13.82
C LYS A 97 1.77 -10.11 14.17
N ARG A 98 1.81 -10.76 15.35
CA ARG A 98 0.71 -11.61 15.84
C ARG A 98 -0.56 -10.82 16.12
N ILE A 99 -0.45 -9.62 16.70
CA ILE A 99 -1.61 -8.75 16.96
C ILE A 99 -2.25 -8.30 15.64
N ILE A 100 -1.43 -7.86 14.67
CA ILE A 100 -1.89 -7.46 13.34
C ILE A 100 -2.68 -8.60 12.68
N GLU A 101 -2.08 -9.78 12.62
CA GLU A 101 -2.69 -10.97 12.02
C GLU A 101 -4.02 -11.34 12.70
N THR A 102 -4.00 -11.41 14.03
CA THR A 102 -5.20 -11.72 14.85
C THR A 102 -6.32 -10.70 14.63
N CYS A 103 -5.99 -9.41 14.56
CA CYS A 103 -6.98 -8.37 14.34
C CYS A 103 -7.50 -8.39 12.89
N TRP A 104 -6.62 -8.56 11.92
CA TRP A 104 -7.00 -8.62 10.51
C TRP A 104 -7.99 -9.76 10.23
N PHE A 105 -7.68 -10.97 10.69
CA PHE A 105 -8.53 -12.15 10.45
C PHE A 105 -9.83 -12.17 11.28
N LYS A 106 -9.99 -11.28 12.28
CA LYS A 106 -11.28 -11.04 12.93
C LYS A 106 -12.24 -10.22 12.06
N CYS A 107 -11.76 -9.53 11.05
CA CYS A 107 -12.61 -8.77 10.14
C CYS A 107 -13.23 -9.69 9.08
N SER A 108 -14.52 -9.52 8.83
CA SER A 108 -15.17 -10.08 7.65
C SER A 108 -14.65 -9.42 6.37
N GLN A 109 -14.77 -10.12 5.25
CA GLN A 109 -14.43 -9.58 3.93
C GLN A 109 -15.21 -8.29 3.59
N LYS A 110 -16.45 -8.15 4.08
CA LYS A 110 -17.25 -6.92 3.93
C LYS A 110 -16.63 -5.74 4.70
N GLN A 111 -16.12 -6.00 5.91
CA GLN A 111 -15.45 -4.97 6.71
C GLN A 111 -14.13 -4.54 6.08
N LEU A 112 -13.32 -5.47 5.58
CA LEU A 112 -12.06 -5.16 4.91
C LEU A 112 -12.27 -4.33 3.63
N ARG A 113 -13.27 -4.69 2.80
CA ARG A 113 -13.65 -3.89 1.63
C ARG A 113 -14.13 -2.48 1.99
N LYS A 114 -14.96 -2.36 3.04
CA LYS A 114 -15.39 -1.04 3.51
C LYS A 114 -14.18 -0.21 3.97
N CYS A 115 -13.27 -0.83 4.71
CA CYS A 115 -12.05 -0.20 5.21
C CYS A 115 -11.20 0.39 4.08
N SER A 116 -10.92 -0.40 3.04
CA SER A 116 -10.12 0.08 1.91
C SER A 116 -10.84 1.14 1.07
N CYS A 117 -12.18 1.05 0.94
CA CYS A 117 -12.97 2.12 0.34
C CYS A 117 -12.91 3.42 1.15
N ASP A 118 -12.94 3.36 2.48
CA ASP A 118 -12.86 4.56 3.32
C ASP A 118 -11.45 5.17 3.29
N MET A 119 -10.39 4.36 3.31
CA MET A 119 -9.01 4.83 3.09
C MET A 119 -8.85 5.56 1.75
N PHE A 120 -9.30 4.95 0.66
CA PHE A 120 -9.14 5.53 -0.66
C PHE A 120 -10.03 6.76 -0.84
N TRP A 121 -11.22 6.76 -0.25
CA TRP A 121 -12.06 7.95 -0.18
C TRP A 121 -11.36 9.11 0.52
N ASP A 122 -10.75 8.87 1.69
CA ASP A 122 -10.03 9.89 2.45
C ASP A 122 -8.82 10.42 1.66
N ILE A 123 -8.10 9.56 0.95
CA ILE A 123 -7.00 9.98 0.06
C ILE A 123 -7.50 11.00 -0.98
N LEU A 124 -8.58 10.67 -1.69
CA LEU A 124 -9.12 11.52 -2.76
C LEU A 124 -9.72 12.84 -2.27
N HIS A 125 -10.09 12.93 -0.97
CA HIS A 125 -10.66 14.14 -0.36
C HIS A 125 -9.65 14.95 0.46
N THR A 126 -8.41 14.46 0.60
CA THR A 126 -7.38 15.20 1.34
C THR A 126 -6.73 16.28 0.46
N ASP A 127 -6.56 16.03 -0.84
CA ASP A 127 -5.93 16.96 -1.77
C ASP A 127 -6.57 16.86 -3.17
N GLU A 128 -6.96 18.01 -3.75
CA GLU A 128 -7.55 18.07 -5.09
C GLU A 128 -6.59 17.59 -6.19
N ASP A 129 -5.28 17.79 -6.02
CA ASP A 129 -4.29 17.33 -6.99
C ASP A 129 -4.25 15.81 -7.06
N ILE A 130 -4.50 15.12 -5.94
CA ILE A 130 -4.64 13.66 -5.92
C ILE A 130 -5.91 13.22 -6.66
N LEU A 131 -7.01 13.97 -6.54
CA LEU A 131 -8.23 13.65 -7.29
C LEU A 131 -7.98 13.73 -8.82
N ARG A 132 -7.24 14.75 -9.27
CA ARG A 132 -6.80 14.88 -10.68
C ARG A 132 -5.78 13.82 -11.08
N LEU A 133 -4.88 13.46 -10.17
CA LEU A 133 -3.89 12.39 -10.33
C LEU A 133 -4.56 11.07 -10.72
N PHE A 134 -5.64 10.73 -10.02
CA PHE A 134 -6.48 9.56 -10.30
C PHE A 134 -7.50 9.78 -11.42
N ARG A 135 -7.52 10.96 -12.06
CA ARG A 135 -8.47 11.33 -13.13
C ARG A 135 -9.93 11.17 -12.71
N LEU A 136 -10.24 11.51 -11.46
CA LEU A 136 -11.58 11.41 -10.88
C LEU A 136 -12.21 12.78 -10.58
N ASP A 137 -11.54 13.86 -10.95
CA ASP A 137 -11.93 15.26 -10.77
C ASP A 137 -13.23 15.63 -11.51
N HIS A 138 -13.55 14.91 -12.58
CA HIS A 138 -14.81 15.06 -13.32
C HIS A 138 -16.00 14.29 -12.70
N VAL A 139 -15.75 13.44 -11.68
CA VAL A 139 -16.79 12.62 -11.05
C VAL A 139 -17.37 13.38 -9.86
N ALA A 140 -18.70 13.57 -9.85
CA ALA A 140 -19.37 14.22 -8.72
C ALA A 140 -19.06 13.50 -7.39
N PRO A 141 -18.75 14.21 -6.29
CA PRO A 141 -18.32 13.59 -5.02
C PRO A 141 -19.27 12.51 -4.50
N ASN A 142 -20.58 12.73 -4.61
CA ASN A 142 -21.63 11.79 -4.20
C ASN A 142 -21.74 10.54 -5.10
N ARG A 143 -21.05 10.50 -6.25
CA ARG A 143 -20.97 9.37 -7.19
C ARG A 143 -19.61 8.68 -7.18
N LEU A 144 -18.63 9.23 -6.48
CA LEU A 144 -17.26 8.76 -6.53
C LEU A 144 -17.11 7.31 -6.02
N LYS A 145 -17.80 6.93 -4.93
CA LYS A 145 -17.80 5.54 -4.42
C LYS A 145 -18.47 4.54 -5.37
N ASP A 146 -19.33 5.02 -6.27
CA ASP A 146 -20.00 4.19 -7.28
C ASP A 146 -19.15 4.00 -8.53
N ASN A 147 -18.13 4.84 -8.75
CA ASN A 147 -17.25 4.78 -9.89
C ASN A 147 -16.43 3.47 -9.87
N ASP A 148 -16.32 2.80 -11.02
CA ASP A 148 -15.66 1.50 -11.07
C ASP A 148 -14.14 1.59 -11.01
N TYR A 149 -13.54 2.70 -11.46
CA TYR A 149 -12.12 2.97 -11.25
C TYR A 149 -11.81 3.15 -9.76
N PHE A 150 -12.70 3.85 -9.04
CA PHE A 150 -12.61 3.97 -7.59
C PHE A 150 -12.67 2.60 -6.90
N LYS A 151 -13.70 1.79 -7.23
CA LYS A 151 -13.86 0.45 -6.65
C LYS A 151 -12.67 -0.46 -6.95
N SER A 152 -12.11 -0.36 -8.16
CA SER A 152 -10.92 -1.11 -8.56
C SER A 152 -9.70 -0.71 -7.72
N HIS A 153 -9.44 0.58 -7.56
CA HIS A 153 -8.32 1.08 -6.74
C HIS A 153 -8.47 0.72 -5.26
N ALA A 154 -9.67 0.91 -4.69
CA ALA A 154 -9.95 0.48 -3.32
C ALA A 154 -9.80 -1.03 -3.14
N SER A 155 -10.11 -1.84 -4.16
CA SER A 155 -9.89 -3.29 -4.12
C SER A 155 -8.41 -3.65 -4.19
N ASN A 156 -7.63 -2.98 -5.04
CA ASN A 156 -6.18 -3.17 -5.11
C ASN A 156 -5.51 -2.83 -3.78
N LEU A 157 -5.95 -1.76 -3.11
CA LEU A 157 -5.47 -1.41 -1.77
C LEU A 157 -5.74 -2.54 -0.76
N ALA A 158 -6.94 -3.12 -0.77
CA ALA A 158 -7.24 -4.27 0.10
C ALA A 158 -6.35 -5.49 -0.20
N LEU A 159 -6.03 -5.73 -1.48
CA LEU A 159 -5.13 -6.82 -1.87
C LEU A 159 -3.70 -6.60 -1.37
N VAL A 160 -3.18 -5.36 -1.45
CA VAL A 160 -1.85 -5.02 -0.92
C VAL A 160 -1.81 -5.21 0.59
N LEU A 161 -2.80 -4.70 1.32
CA LEU A 161 -2.88 -4.89 2.77
C LEU A 161 -2.95 -6.38 3.14
N ASN A 162 -3.76 -7.15 2.43
CA ASN A 162 -3.86 -8.59 2.67
C ASN A 162 -2.53 -9.30 2.39
N LEU A 163 -1.85 -8.95 1.29
CA LEU A 163 -0.53 -9.49 0.96
C LEU A 163 0.47 -9.22 2.08
N VAL A 164 0.48 -8.02 2.65
CA VAL A 164 1.38 -7.70 3.76
C VAL A 164 1.04 -8.58 4.96
N VAL A 165 -0.20 -8.55 5.43
CA VAL A 165 -0.61 -9.30 6.64
C VAL A 165 -0.30 -10.79 6.53
N THR A 166 -0.56 -11.42 5.38
CA THR A 166 -0.32 -12.86 5.20
C THR A 166 1.15 -13.25 5.13
N ASN A 167 2.06 -12.30 4.95
CA ASN A 167 3.48 -12.55 4.76
C ASN A 167 4.36 -11.99 5.91
N LEU A 168 3.80 -11.21 6.85
CA LEU A 168 4.56 -10.55 7.91
C LEU A 168 5.36 -11.48 8.83
N GLN A 169 4.86 -12.69 9.08
CA GLN A 169 5.51 -13.67 9.97
C GLN A 169 6.67 -14.37 9.26
N ASP A 170 6.35 -15.18 8.25
CA ASP A 170 7.29 -16.17 7.71
C ASP A 170 7.89 -15.79 6.35
N ASN A 171 7.23 -14.90 5.60
CA ASN A 171 7.61 -14.52 4.24
C ASN A 171 7.88 -13.01 4.16
N PHE A 172 8.56 -12.48 5.18
CA PHE A 172 8.74 -11.05 5.36
C PHE A 172 9.42 -10.38 4.15
N ASP A 173 10.48 -11.01 3.64
CA ASP A 173 11.22 -10.52 2.47
C ASP A 173 10.31 -10.44 1.23
N GLN A 174 9.38 -11.40 1.07
CA GLN A 174 8.41 -11.36 -0.03
C GLN A 174 7.45 -10.16 0.08
N ALA A 175 7.01 -9.81 1.30
CA ALA A 175 6.20 -8.61 1.50
C ALA A 175 7.00 -7.34 1.18
N GLN A 176 8.25 -7.29 1.65
CA GLN A 176 9.17 -6.20 1.39
C GLN A 176 9.39 -5.97 -0.10
N ASP A 177 9.79 -7.01 -0.83
CA ASP A 177 10.11 -6.94 -2.26
C ASP A 177 8.88 -6.57 -3.09
N ALA A 178 7.71 -7.11 -2.75
CA ALA A 178 6.46 -6.75 -3.41
C ALA A 178 6.09 -5.27 -3.20
N LEU A 179 6.30 -4.73 -2.00
CA LEU A 179 6.04 -3.33 -1.69
C LEU A 179 7.05 -2.39 -2.38
N GLN A 180 8.32 -2.77 -2.43
CA GLN A 180 9.34 -2.01 -3.17
C GLN A 180 9.05 -2.04 -4.68
N ALA A 181 8.68 -3.19 -5.25
CA ALA A 181 8.28 -3.27 -6.66
C ALA A 181 7.05 -2.41 -6.95
N LEU A 182 6.08 -2.38 -6.04
CA LEU A 182 4.91 -1.51 -6.14
C LEU A 182 5.31 -0.02 -6.09
N GLY A 183 6.18 0.36 -5.16
CA GLY A 183 6.72 1.71 -5.05
C GLY A 183 7.48 2.15 -6.31
N TYR A 184 8.29 1.25 -6.88
CA TYR A 184 9.04 1.49 -8.12
C TYR A 184 8.11 1.85 -9.28
N GLN A 185 6.96 1.18 -9.38
CA GLN A 185 5.99 1.44 -10.44
C GLN A 185 5.32 2.82 -10.30
N HIS A 186 5.25 3.41 -9.11
CA HIS A 186 4.60 4.72 -8.92
C HIS A 186 5.29 5.87 -9.67
N LEU A 187 6.56 5.72 -10.06
CA LEU A 187 7.23 6.68 -10.96
C LEU A 187 6.60 6.71 -12.36
N HIS A 188 6.10 5.57 -12.83
CA HIS A 188 5.66 5.37 -14.21
C HIS A 188 4.13 5.30 -14.38
N LEU A 189 3.37 5.15 -13.29
CA LEU A 189 1.93 4.90 -13.35
C LEU A 189 1.09 6.11 -13.79
N ILE A 190 1.70 7.30 -13.86
CA ILE A 190 0.96 8.56 -13.98
C ILE A 190 1.53 9.39 -15.11
N ASP A 191 1.25 8.92 -16.33
CA ASP A 191 1.45 9.71 -17.54
C ASP A 191 0.75 11.08 -17.35
N ARG A 192 1.57 12.13 -17.25
CA ARG A 192 1.27 13.58 -17.29
C ARG A 192 1.22 14.35 -15.96
N THR A 193 1.29 13.70 -14.79
CA THR A 193 1.39 14.43 -13.51
C THR A 193 2.47 13.80 -12.65
N HIS A 194 3.49 14.58 -12.29
CA HIS A 194 4.58 14.10 -11.45
C HIS A 194 4.00 13.66 -10.10
N PHE A 195 4.14 12.38 -9.77
CA PHE A 195 3.84 11.88 -8.43
C PHE A 195 4.72 12.63 -7.43
N GLN A 196 4.12 13.37 -6.52
CA GLN A 196 4.84 14.19 -5.56
C GLN A 196 5.17 13.36 -4.33
N THR A 197 6.38 13.49 -3.80
CA THR A 197 6.81 12.75 -2.61
C THR A 197 5.91 13.02 -1.39
N MET A 198 5.28 14.19 -1.30
CA MET A 198 4.32 14.52 -0.24
C MET A 198 3.06 13.63 -0.24
N TYR A 199 2.71 13.02 -1.37
CA TYR A 199 1.54 12.13 -1.44
C TYR A 199 1.72 10.90 -0.55
N TRP A 200 2.95 10.46 -0.32
CA TRP A 200 3.21 9.38 0.62
C TRP A 200 2.78 9.70 2.05
N ASP A 201 2.93 10.95 2.47
CA ASP A 201 2.55 11.38 3.81
C ASP A 201 1.02 11.48 3.91
N ILE A 202 0.36 11.97 2.86
CA ILE A 202 -1.11 11.93 2.75
C ILE A 202 -1.64 10.49 2.82
N PHE A 203 -1.01 9.55 2.10
CA PHE A 203 -1.42 8.15 2.13
C PHE A 203 -1.23 7.54 3.52
N THR A 204 -0.11 7.85 4.19
CA THR A 204 0.17 7.43 5.56
C THR A 204 -0.96 7.89 6.49
N ASP A 205 -1.27 9.19 6.51
CA ASP A 205 -2.30 9.78 7.37
C ASP A 205 -3.69 9.18 7.10
N CYS A 206 -4.04 8.96 5.84
CA CYS A 206 -5.32 8.36 5.48
C CYS A 206 -5.43 6.90 5.94
N PHE A 207 -4.34 6.13 5.87
CA PHE A 207 -4.33 4.73 6.29
C PHE A 207 -4.36 4.61 7.81
N GLU A 208 -3.66 5.46 8.54
CA GLU A 208 -3.66 5.47 10.01
C GLU A 208 -5.03 5.89 10.58
N ARG A 209 -5.73 6.83 9.94
CA ARG A 209 -7.08 7.27 10.36
C ARG A 209 -8.15 6.20 10.16
N ASN A 210 -7.93 5.25 9.25
CA ASN A 210 -8.91 4.25 8.85
C ASN A 210 -8.48 2.81 9.20
N PRO A 211 -8.19 2.46 10.46
CA PRO A 211 -7.85 1.08 10.79
C PRO A 211 -9.07 0.17 10.65
N PRO A 212 -8.87 -1.13 10.34
CA PRO A 212 -9.97 -2.09 10.32
C PRO A 212 -10.71 -2.14 11.67
N PRO A 213 -12.02 -2.43 11.69
CA PRO A 213 -12.86 -2.28 12.88
C PRO A 213 -12.50 -3.19 14.07
N SER A 214 -11.64 -4.18 13.87
CA SER A 214 -11.10 -5.04 14.92
C SER A 214 -9.95 -4.41 15.71
N PHE A 215 -9.29 -3.38 15.18
CA PHE A 215 -8.19 -2.63 15.82
C PHE A 215 -8.76 -1.52 16.69
N LYS A 216 -9.33 -1.90 17.85
CA LYS A 216 -10.11 -1.00 18.71
C LYS A 216 -9.29 -0.39 19.83
N LYS A 217 -8.36 -1.16 20.40
CA LYS A 217 -7.57 -0.77 21.57
C LYS A 217 -6.38 0.10 21.17
N GLY A 218 -5.85 0.88 22.12
CA GLY A 218 -4.66 1.72 21.90
C GLY A 218 -3.48 0.93 21.31
N ALA A 219 -3.09 -0.16 21.96
CA ALA A 219 -2.02 -1.03 21.48
C ALA A 219 -2.29 -1.64 20.08
N GLU A 220 -3.56 -1.98 19.77
CA GLU A 220 -3.92 -2.48 18.44
C GLU A 220 -3.77 -1.37 17.39
N ARG A 221 -4.18 -0.14 17.69
CA ARG A 221 -3.99 1.01 16.80
C ARG A 221 -2.53 1.38 16.60
N GLU A 222 -1.70 1.27 17.64
CA GLU A 222 -0.27 1.53 17.55
C GLU A 222 0.44 0.51 16.65
N VAL A 223 0.12 -0.79 16.73
CA VAL A 223 0.69 -1.77 15.79
C VAL A 223 0.19 -1.58 14.37
N TRP A 224 -1.05 -1.12 14.19
CA TRP A 224 -1.58 -0.74 12.88
C TRP A 224 -0.76 0.40 12.27
N SER A 225 -0.56 1.50 13.01
CA SER A 225 0.27 2.63 12.54
C SER A 225 1.68 2.17 12.19
N ARG A 226 2.33 1.36 13.02
CA ARG A 226 3.67 0.83 12.71
C ARG A 226 3.68 -0.05 11.45
N MET A 227 2.64 -0.84 11.20
CA MET A 227 2.50 -1.58 9.95
C MET A 227 2.35 -0.65 8.74
N ILE A 228 1.56 0.42 8.85
CA ILE A 228 1.41 1.41 7.78
C ILE A 228 2.74 2.11 7.49
N LEU A 229 3.49 2.49 8.52
CA LEU A 229 4.83 3.08 8.35
C LEU A 229 5.79 2.11 7.67
N PHE A 230 5.75 0.82 8.01
CA PHE A 230 6.50 -0.19 7.28
C PHE A 230 6.12 -0.24 5.80
N ILE A 231 4.83 -0.32 5.49
CA ILE A 231 4.31 -0.35 4.10
C ILE A 231 4.82 0.87 3.31
N MET A 232 4.64 2.06 3.87
CA MET A 232 5.03 3.32 3.25
C MET A 232 6.54 3.44 3.10
N GLY A 233 7.30 2.98 4.10
CA GLY A 233 8.76 2.92 4.05
C GLY A 233 9.25 2.10 2.86
N GLN A 234 8.72 0.88 2.67
CA GLN A 234 9.11 0.02 1.55
C GLN A 234 8.68 0.56 0.19
N MET A 235 7.48 1.13 0.08
CA MET A 235 7.04 1.79 -1.15
C MET A 235 7.93 3.01 -1.48
N LYS A 236 8.28 3.84 -0.48
CA LYS A 236 9.21 4.97 -0.64
C LYS A 236 10.60 4.48 -1.11
N THR A 237 11.12 3.40 -0.55
CA THR A 237 12.41 2.80 -0.97
C THR A 237 12.37 2.38 -2.45
N GLY A 238 11.31 1.68 -2.87
CA GLY A 238 11.12 1.29 -4.27
C GLY A 238 11.04 2.48 -5.24
N TYR A 239 10.29 3.51 -4.85
CA TYR A 239 10.13 4.75 -5.61
C TYR A 239 11.45 5.51 -5.76
N GLN A 240 12.22 5.64 -4.67
CA GLN A 240 13.53 6.30 -4.68
C GLN A 240 14.53 5.56 -5.58
N ARG A 241 14.50 4.22 -5.56
CA ARG A 241 15.30 3.40 -6.48
C ARG A 241 14.95 3.69 -7.95
N ALA A 242 13.67 3.78 -8.29
CA ALA A 242 13.24 4.12 -9.64
C ALA A 242 13.76 5.50 -10.10
N ILE A 243 13.69 6.52 -9.21
CA ILE A 243 14.21 7.86 -9.50
C ILE A 243 15.73 7.84 -9.72
N GLN A 244 16.47 7.07 -8.91
CA GLN A 244 17.92 6.96 -9.05
C GLN A 244 18.31 6.31 -10.38
N GLU A 245 17.61 5.25 -10.78
CA GLU A 245 17.82 4.56 -12.06
C GLU A 245 17.52 5.49 -13.26
N GLU A 246 16.39 6.22 -13.25
CA GLU A 246 16.05 7.18 -14.32
C GLU A 246 17.09 8.32 -14.45
N LYS A 247 17.65 8.79 -13.32
CA LYS A 247 18.72 9.80 -13.33
C LYS A 247 20.03 9.27 -13.91
N CYS A 248 20.41 8.02 -13.57
CA CYS A 248 21.59 7.38 -14.11
C CYS A 248 21.49 7.19 -15.63
N GLU A 249 20.32 6.79 -16.14
CA GLU A 249 20.08 6.65 -17.58
C GLU A 249 20.27 8.00 -18.31
N ARG A 250 19.73 9.09 -17.76
CA ARG A 250 19.90 10.44 -18.33
C ARG A 250 21.34 10.94 -18.37
N LEU A 251 22.20 10.51 -17.44
CA LEU A 251 23.61 10.88 -17.39
C LEU A 251 24.51 9.97 -18.24
N SER A 252 23.99 8.80 -18.67
CA SER A 252 24.76 7.79 -19.40
C SER A 252 24.78 7.98 -20.91
N VAL A 253 24.15 9.03 -21.46
CA VAL A 253 24.21 9.33 -22.89
C VAL A 253 25.62 9.81 -23.24
N PRO A 254 26.41 9.06 -24.04
CA PRO A 254 27.71 9.53 -24.49
C PRO A 254 27.50 10.73 -25.41
N LEU A 255 28.21 11.83 -25.16
CA LEU A 255 28.48 12.87 -26.14
C LEU A 255 29.22 12.23 -27.32
N LEU A 256 28.47 11.69 -28.28
CA LEU A 256 29.01 11.44 -29.62
C LEU A 256 29.10 12.81 -30.31
N MET A 257 30.30 13.38 -30.24
CA MET A 257 30.82 14.27 -31.29
C MET A 257 31.19 13.44 -32.52
#